data_AF-A0A0N1G149-F1
#
_entry.id   AF-A0A0N1G149-F1
#
_cell.length_a   1.000
_cell.length_b   1.000
_cell.length_c   1.000
_cell.angle_alpha   90.00
_cell.angle_beta   90.00
_cell.angle_gamma   90.00
#
_symmetry.space_group_name_H-M   'P 1'
#
loop_
_entity.id
_entity.type
_entity.pdbx_description
1 polymer ?
#
loop_
_entity_poly.entity_id
_entity_poly.type
_entity_poly.pdbx_seq_one_letter_code
_entity_poly.pdbx_strand_id
1 'polypeptide(L)' 'MIPVPADPRRHRLRRGSRGGRPPAFDREAHKQRNTVERCVNRLKRWRGIATRYEKTETIYLAGLHVAGIFLWPAR' A
#
# COMPACT_ATOMS: atom_id res chain seq x y z
N MET A 1 12.34 15.85 0.60
CA MET A 1 13.07 14.73 1.26
C MET A 1 12.61 14.71 2.72
N ILE A 2 11.76 13.74 3.11
CA ILE A 2 11.37 13.60 4.52
C ILE A 2 12.55 12.94 5.24
N PRO A 3 13.13 13.55 6.29
CA PRO A 3 14.24 12.94 7.01
C PRO A 3 13.77 11.63 7.65
N VAL A 4 14.40 10.52 7.27
CA VAL A 4 14.20 9.23 7.93
C VAL A 4 14.98 9.28 9.25
N PRO A 5 14.36 9.01 10.41
CA PRO A 5 15.05 9.03 11.68
C PRO A 5 16.23 8.07 11.71
N ALA A 6 17.37 8.53 12.24
CA ALA A 6 18.55 7.71 12.46
C ALA A 6 18.25 6.58 13.46
N ASP A 7 18.33 5.36 12.94
CA ASP A 7 18.25 4.08 13.63
C ASP A 7 17.14 3.87 14.69
N PRO A 8 16.01 3.25 14.30
CA PRO A 8 14.97 2.88 15.25
C PRO A 8 15.42 1.85 16.31
N ARG A 9 16.62 1.25 16.22
CA ARG A 9 17.16 0.35 17.26
C ARG A 9 17.43 1.10 18.56
N ARG A 10 18.01 2.30 18.53
CA ARG A 10 18.36 3.06 19.75
C ARG A 10 17.14 3.45 20.57
N HIS A 11 16.06 3.84 19.89
CA HIS A 11 14.77 4.14 20.54
C HIS A 11 14.10 2.88 21.11
N ARG A 12 14.25 1.73 20.44
CA ARG A 12 13.76 0.42 20.94
C ARG A 12 14.52 -0.03 22.19
N LEU A 13 15.85 0.08 22.20
CA LEU A 13 16.67 -0.20 23.38
C LEU A 13 16.23 0.62 24.60
N ARG A 14 15.89 1.90 24.40
CA ARG A 14 15.37 2.77 25.46
C ARG A 14 14.02 2.31 26.04
N ARG A 15 13.20 1.61 25.27
CA ARG A 15 11.87 1.13 25.70
C ARG A 15 11.89 -0.21 26.45
N GLY A 16 13.03 -0.90 26.52
CA GLY A 16 13.18 -2.17 27.25
C GLY A 16 12.17 -3.23 26.77
N SER A 17 11.68 -4.07 27.68
CA SER A 17 10.66 -5.11 27.40
C SER A 17 9.33 -4.56 26.84
N ARG A 18 9.04 -3.27 27.06
CA ARG A 18 7.89 -2.55 26.46
C ARG A 18 8.13 -2.13 25.00
N GLY A 19 9.35 -2.28 24.50
CA GLY A 19 9.76 -1.92 23.15
C GLY A 19 9.29 -2.88 22.05
N GLY A 20 8.82 -4.08 22.44
CA GLY A 20 8.30 -5.09 21.54
C GLY A 20 9.35 -5.72 20.61
N ARG A 21 9.12 -6.98 20.20
CA ARG A 21 9.86 -7.58 19.09
C ARG A 21 9.48 -6.82 17.81
N PRO A 22 10.43 -6.30 17.02
CA PRO A 22 10.07 -5.72 15.73
C PRO A 22 9.32 -6.76 14.89
N PRO A 23 8.27 -6.36 14.14
CA PRO A 23 7.68 -7.25 13.14
C PRO A 23 8.82 -7.85 12.32
N ALA A 24 8.81 -9.17 12.15
CA ALA A 24 9.80 -9.83 11.30
C ALA A 24 9.70 -9.18 9.92
N PHE A 25 10.68 -8.33 9.58
CA PHE A 25 10.68 -7.62 8.31
C PHE A 25 11.06 -8.64 7.25
N ASP A 26 10.05 -9.12 6.53
CA ASP A 26 10.26 -9.95 5.36
C ASP A 26 10.68 -9.07 4.19
N ARG A 27 11.98 -9.14 3.87
CA ARG A 27 12.58 -8.38 2.78
C ARG A 27 12.02 -8.81 1.42
N GLU A 28 11.67 -10.08 1.25
CA GLU A 28 11.12 -10.60 -0.01
C GLU A 28 9.68 -10.13 -0.21
N ALA A 29 8.84 -10.19 0.84
CA ALA A 29 7.51 -9.57 0.81
C ALA A 29 7.60 -8.06 0.56
N HIS A 30 8.58 -7.37 1.15
CA HIS A 30 8.77 -5.93 0.96
C HIS A 30 9.19 -5.55 -0.46
N LYS A 31 9.96 -6.39 -1.18
CA LYS A 31 10.28 -6.16 -2.60
C LYS A 31 9.03 -6.12 -3.48
N GLN A 32 8.03 -6.95 -3.19
CA GLN A 32 6.79 -7.01 -3.97
C GLN A 32 5.86 -5.81 -3.75
N ARG A 33 6.12 -5.00 -2.71
CA ARG A 33 5.34 -3.79 -2.38
C ARG A 33 5.28 -2.81 -3.55
N ASN A 34 6.39 -2.58 -4.26
CA ASN A 34 6.43 -1.67 -5.41
C ASN A 34 5.47 -2.10 -6.54
N THR A 35 5.24 -3.40 -6.70
CA THR A 35 4.28 -3.90 -7.70
C THR A 35 2.84 -3.55 -7.31
N VAL A 36 2.49 -3.73 -6.03
CA VAL A 36 1.18 -3.36 -5.49
C VAL A 36 0.98 -1.84 -5.55
N GLU A 37 1.96 -1.05 -5.13
CA GLU A 37 1.88 0.42 -5.16
C GLU A 37 1.71 0.95 -6.58
N ARG A 38 2.45 0.40 -7.56
CA ARG A 38 2.26 0.74 -8.99
C ARG A 38 0.89 0.32 -9.52
N CYS A 39 0.32 -0.77 -9.01
CA CYS A 39 -1.05 -1.17 -9.37
C CYS A 39 -2.06 -0.14 -8.84
N VAL A 40 -2.00 0.18 -7.55
CA VAL A 40 -2.89 1.17 -6.91
C VAL A 40 -2.74 2.56 -7.53
N ASN A 41 -1.52 3.00 -7.84
CA ASN A 41 -1.31 4.28 -8.52
C ASN A 41 -1.94 4.32 -9.92
N ARG A 42 -1.94 3.19 -10.64
CA ARG A 42 -2.58 3.09 -11.96
C ARG A 42 -4.10 3.11 -11.86
N LEU A 43 -4.69 2.45 -10.85
CA LEU A 43 -6.12 2.53 -10.53
C LEU A 43 -6.53 3.96 -10.18
N LYS A 44 -5.70 4.68 -9.41
CA LYS A 44 -5.96 6.08 -9.05
C LYS A 44 -5.90 7.09 -10.21
N ARG A 45 -5.47 6.69 -11.42
CA ARG A 45 -5.62 7.55 -12.61
C ARG A 45 -7.08 7.73 -13.01
N TRP A 46 -7.93 6.78 -12.62
CA TRP A 46 -9.35 6.81 -12.94
C TRP A 46 -10.03 7.69 -11.90
N ARG A 47 -10.45 8.89 -12.31
CA ARG A 47 -10.95 9.92 -11.39
C ARG A 47 -12.11 9.42 -10.52
N GLY A 48 -13.04 8.64 -11.09
CA GLY A 48 -14.16 8.06 -10.34
C GLY A 48 -13.73 7.08 -9.23
N ILE A 49 -12.67 6.29 -9.46
CA ILE A 49 -12.10 5.38 -8.46
C ILE A 49 -11.31 6.17 -7.42
N ALA A 50 -10.53 7.16 -7.85
CA ALA A 50 -9.70 7.96 -6.96
C ALA A 50 -10.52 8.77 -5.94
N THR A 51 -11.67 9.29 -6.36
CA THR A 51 -12.52 10.14 -5.53
C THR A 51 -13.63 9.38 -4.81
N ARG A 52 -13.95 8.14 -5.23
CA ARG A 52 -15.01 7.30 -4.65
C ARG A 52 -16.35 8.07 -4.55
N TYR A 53 -16.80 8.65 -5.66
CA TYR A 53 -18.09 9.36 -5.72
C TYR A 53 -19.30 8.45 -5.91
N GLU A 54 -19.08 7.17 -6.19
CA GLU A 54 -20.17 6.21 -6.34
C GLU A 54 -20.98 6.09 -5.04
N LYS A 55 -22.30 6.23 -5.16
CA LYS A 55 -23.23 6.25 -4.01
C LYS A 55 -23.31 4.89 -3.29
N THR A 56 -23.07 3.81 -4.02
CA THR A 56 -23.24 2.44 -3.54
C THR A 56 -21.91 1.70 -3.62
N GLU A 57 -21.62 0.89 -2.60
CA GLU A 57 -20.45 0.02 -2.58
C GLU A 57 -20.38 -0.89 -3.80
N THR A 58 -21.51 -1.43 -4.25
CA THR A 58 -21.59 -2.31 -5.43
C THR A 58 -21.09 -1.62 -6.70
N ILE A 59 -21.44 -0.35 -6.91
CA ILE A 59 -21.03 0.38 -8.12
C ILE A 59 -19.54 0.72 -8.04
N TYR A 60 -19.05 1.10 -6.86
CA TYR A 60 -17.62 1.30 -6.64
C TYR A 60 -16.81 0.02 -6.89
N LEU A 61 -17.26 -1.13 -6.37
CA LEU A 61 -16.61 -2.42 -6.59
C LEU A 61 -16.66 -2.83 -8.06
N ALA A 62 -17.79 -2.65 -8.74
CA ALA A 62 -17.90 -2.91 -10.17
C ALA A 62 -16.90 -2.07 -10.97
N GLY A 63 -16.78 -0.77 -10.67
CA GLY A 63 -15.77 0.10 -11.27
C GLY A 63 -14.34 -0.35 -11.01
N LEU A 64 -14.05 -0.84 -9.80
CA LEU A 64 -12.74 -1.40 -9.44
C LEU A 64 -12.43 -2.69 -10.24
N HIS A 65 -13.41 -3.57 -10.42
CA HIS A 65 -13.26 -4.79 -11.21
C HIS A 65 -13.02 -4.47 -12.68
N VAL A 66 -13.81 -3.55 -13.26
CA VAL A 66 -13.64 -3.10 -14.64
C VAL A 66 -12.25 -2.50 -14.83
N ALA A 67 -11.82 -1.58 -13.95
CA ALA A 67 -10.47 -1.01 -14.01
C ALA A 67 -9.37 -2.07 -13.81
N GLY A 68 -9.61 -3.08 -12.98
CA GLY A 68 -8.72 -4.22 -12.79
C GLY A 68 -8.54 -5.03 -14.08
N ILE A 69 -9.62 -5.28 -14.83
CA ILE A 69 -9.58 -5.95 -16.14
C ILE A 69 -8.74 -5.13 -17.13
N PHE A 70 -8.98 -3.81 -17.23
CA PHE A 70 -8.22 -2.95 -18.13
C PHE A 70 -6.75 -2.75 -17.73
N LEU A 71 -6.45 -2.83 -16.43
CA LEU A 71 -5.09 -2.75 -15.92
C LEU A 71 -4.31 -4.06 -16.15
N TRP A 72 -5.02 -5.15 -16.42
CA TRP A 72 -4.49 -6.46 -16.73
C TRP A 72 -4.71 -6.82 -18.22
N PRO A 73 -4.07 -6.15 -19.19
CA PRO A 73 -3.68 -6.87 -20.39
C PRO A 73 -2.48 -7.75 -20.02
N ALA A 74 -2.47 -8.98 -20.53
CA ALA A 74 -1.45 -9.99 -20.28
C ALA A 74 -0.03 -9.41 -20.11
N ARG A 75 0.66 -9.90 -19.07
CA ARG A 75 2.13 -9.89 -19.05
C ARG A 75 2.68 -10.49 -20.34
#